data_AF-A0A7G2D544-F1
#
_entry.id   AF-A0A7G2D544-F1
#
_cell.length_a   1.000
_cell.length_b   1.000
_cell.length_c   1.000
_cell.angle_alpha   90.00
_cell.angle_beta   90.00
_cell.angle_gamma   90.00
#
_symmetry.space_group_name_H-M   'P 1'
#
loop_
_entity.id
_entity.type
_entity.pdbx_description
1 polymer ?
#
loop_
_entity_poly.entity_id
_entity_poly.type
_entity_poly.pdbx_seq_one_letter_code
_entity_poly.pdbx_strand_id
1 'polypeptide(L)'
;MGRKALAVVLILVVFGWAFLGIETAARMGALNDFMAGPEDLRVTSSVVETSNGSVLVIEWHLQRKPLERLLNDRDSVFLFYPSGIHISGGVYPVMGRLPWVNLTVYPSGRLVNRSEIDYTIWYYDTPGWAVPKVEMVRAVYPVPPNVSGGRIEIPLVATGWSLCSSVPVIFAYFHDTGGKHVNPDYIALRPELHLGPNYPLFGNGTLEVLFDFNTTHWVERYVGKRGGWVEVGVFNVTLPCN
;
A
#
# COMPACT_ATOMS: atom_id res chain seq x y z
N MET A 1 54.57 -11.46 19.80
CA MET A 1 53.36 -10.66 19.54
C MET A 1 52.91 -10.67 18.06
N GLY A 2 53.79 -10.81 17.07
CA GLY A 2 53.41 -10.75 15.63
C GLY A 2 52.46 -11.84 15.09
N ARG A 3 52.56 -13.11 15.53
CA ARG A 3 51.64 -14.18 15.06
C ARG A 3 50.18 -13.98 15.49
N LYS A 4 49.94 -13.43 16.70
CA LYS A 4 48.59 -13.14 17.19
C LYS A 4 47.96 -11.97 16.43
N ALA A 5 48.75 -10.92 16.13
CA ALA A 5 48.30 -9.80 15.30
C ALA A 5 47.97 -10.23 13.86
N LEU A 6 48.81 -11.07 13.24
CA LEU A 6 48.54 -11.63 11.91
C LEU A 6 47.25 -12.47 11.88
N ALA A 7 47.03 -13.31 12.89
CA ALA A 7 45.80 -14.10 13.00
C ALA A 7 44.56 -13.20 13.14
N VAL A 8 44.63 -12.13 13.94
CA VAL A 8 43.55 -11.16 14.06
C VAL A 8 43.28 -10.45 12.73
N VAL A 9 44.32 -10.02 12.01
CA VAL A 9 44.16 -9.39 10.69
C VAL A 9 43.53 -10.36 9.68
N LEU A 10 43.98 -11.62 9.64
CA LEU A 10 43.39 -12.65 8.78
C LEU A 10 41.91 -12.92 9.11
N ILE A 11 41.57 -13.00 10.40
CA ILE A 11 40.19 -13.14 10.85
C ILE A 11 39.37 -11.95 10.37
N LEU A 12 39.82 -10.72 10.61
CA LEU A 12 39.10 -9.51 10.18
C LEU A 12 38.91 -9.45 8.67
N VAL A 13 39.93 -9.84 7.89
CA VAL A 13 39.84 -9.90 6.43
C VAL A 13 38.80 -10.94 6.00
N VAL A 14 38.87 -12.17 6.52
CA VAL A 14 37.92 -13.25 6.16
C VAL A 14 36.49 -12.88 6.54
N PHE A 15 36.27 -12.34 7.74
CA PHE A 15 34.96 -11.87 8.17
C PHE A 15 34.46 -10.71 7.33
N GLY A 16 35.33 -9.76 6.98
CA GLY A 16 34.98 -8.64 6.11
C GLY A 16 34.54 -9.09 4.71
N TRP A 17 35.29 -10.02 4.10
CA TRP A 17 34.93 -10.59 2.79
C TRP A 17 33.64 -11.41 2.84
N ALA A 18 33.46 -12.23 3.89
CA ALA A 18 32.24 -13.00 4.07
C ALA A 18 31.01 -12.09 4.23
N PHE A 19 31.12 -11.03 5.04
CA PHE A 19 30.06 -10.06 5.23
C PHE A 19 29.69 -9.35 3.92
N LEU A 20 30.68 -8.85 3.18
CA LEU A 20 30.46 -8.21 1.88
C LEU A 20 29.82 -9.17 0.86
N GLY A 21 30.23 -10.44 0.87
CA GLY A 21 29.65 -11.48 0.02
C GLY A 21 28.17 -11.71 0.33
N ILE A 22 27.81 -11.82 1.62
CA ILE A 22 26.42 -12.02 2.07
C ILE A 22 25.58 -10.77 1.75
N GLU A 23 26.09 -9.57 2.03
CA GLU A 23 25.38 -8.32 1.72
C GLU A 23 25.13 -8.18 0.22
N THR A 24 26.13 -8.52 -0.61
CA THR A 24 25.97 -8.49 -2.08
C THR A 24 24.95 -9.52 -2.54
N ALA A 25 25.00 -10.75 -2.00
CA ALA A 25 24.04 -11.80 -2.32
C ALA A 25 22.60 -11.39 -1.94
N ALA A 26 22.41 -10.79 -0.76
CA ALA A 26 21.13 -10.24 -0.33
C ALA A 26 20.64 -9.17 -1.32
N ARG A 27 21.48 -8.19 -1.66
CA ARG A 27 21.11 -7.10 -2.60
C ARG A 27 20.79 -7.62 -4.01
N MET A 28 21.40 -8.72 -4.42
CA MET A 28 21.10 -9.38 -5.70
C MET A 28 19.82 -10.24 -5.67
N GLY A 29 19.20 -10.40 -4.50
CA GLY A 29 18.01 -11.23 -4.29
C GLY A 29 18.30 -12.73 -4.23
N ALA A 30 19.57 -13.13 -4.02
CA ALA A 30 19.96 -14.54 -3.94
C ALA A 30 19.60 -15.18 -2.59
N LEU A 31 19.13 -14.38 -1.62
CA LEU A 31 18.77 -14.82 -0.27
C LEU A 31 17.26 -14.62 0.03
N ASN A 32 16.43 -14.40 -1.00
CA ASN A 32 14.99 -14.12 -0.85
C ASN A 32 14.27 -15.20 -0.05
N ASP A 33 14.64 -16.47 -0.23
CA ASP A 33 14.03 -17.61 0.47
C ASP A 33 14.21 -17.56 2.00
N PHE A 34 15.18 -16.78 2.48
CA PHE A 34 15.45 -16.58 3.91
C PHE A 34 14.89 -15.26 4.45
N MET A 35 14.21 -14.48 3.61
CA MET A 35 13.52 -13.25 3.98
C MET A 35 12.02 -13.50 4.17
N ALA A 36 11.31 -12.52 4.72
CA ALA A 36 9.87 -12.60 4.90
C ALA A 36 9.15 -12.77 3.55
N GLY A 37 8.28 -13.78 3.46
CA GLY A 37 7.43 -14.01 2.30
C GLY A 37 6.07 -13.31 2.45
N PRO A 38 5.23 -13.33 1.41
CA PRO A 38 3.85 -12.86 1.49
C PRO A 38 3.04 -13.44 2.65
N GLU A 39 3.27 -14.71 2.99
CA GLU A 39 2.63 -15.42 4.09
C GLU A 39 2.96 -14.88 5.47
N ASP A 40 4.09 -14.17 5.60
CA ASP A 40 4.52 -13.51 6.83
C ASP A 40 3.83 -12.15 7.03
N LEU A 41 3.08 -11.66 6.03
CA LEU A 41 2.27 -10.45 6.11
C LEU A 41 0.86 -10.76 6.58
N ARG A 42 0.48 -10.19 7.72
CA ARG A 42 -0.90 -10.19 8.18
C ARG A 42 -1.54 -8.85 7.86
N VAL A 43 -2.64 -8.85 7.11
CA VAL A 43 -3.48 -7.67 6.88
C VAL A 43 -4.89 -7.96 7.42
N THR A 44 -5.42 -7.06 8.23
CA THR A 44 -6.78 -7.14 8.76
C THR A 44 -7.51 -5.83 8.53
N SER A 45 -8.82 -5.90 8.29
CA SER A 45 -9.67 -4.72 8.15
C SER A 45 -10.91 -4.83 9.02
N SER A 46 -11.38 -3.68 9.49
CA SER A 46 -12.61 -3.56 10.27
C SER A 46 -13.19 -2.17 10.14
N VAL A 47 -14.52 -2.06 10.17
CA VAL A 47 -15.20 -0.77 10.32
C VAL A 47 -15.47 -0.54 11.79
N VAL A 48 -15.08 0.63 12.31
CA VAL A 48 -15.23 1.02 13.70
C VAL A 48 -16.04 2.31 13.78
N GLU A 49 -17.04 2.33 14.66
CA GLU A 49 -17.81 3.52 14.97
C GLU A 49 -17.05 4.41 15.97
N THR A 50 -16.92 5.69 15.65
CA THR A 50 -16.28 6.69 16.51
C THR A 50 -17.22 7.84 16.81
N SER A 51 -16.86 8.71 17.76
CA SER A 51 -17.62 9.95 18.02
C SER A 51 -17.71 10.88 16.81
N ASN A 52 -16.85 10.69 15.81
CA ASN A 52 -16.77 11.50 14.60
C ASN A 52 -17.36 10.78 13.37
N GLY A 53 -18.01 9.62 13.56
CA GLY A 53 -18.58 8.77 12.51
C GLY A 53 -17.85 7.45 12.32
N SER A 54 -18.23 6.71 11.28
CA SER A 54 -17.63 5.43 10.92
C SER A 54 -16.26 5.59 10.28
N VAL A 55 -15.32 4.70 10.61
CA VAL A 55 -13.95 4.69 10.10
C VAL A 55 -13.60 3.28 9.64
N LEU A 56 -13.07 3.15 8.43
CA LEU A 56 -12.41 1.92 8.00
C LEU A 56 -11.00 1.91 8.58
N VAL A 57 -10.69 0.86 9.31
CA VAL A 57 -9.37 0.57 9.85
C VAL A 57 -8.75 -0.56 9.04
N ILE A 58 -7.55 -0.33 8.51
CA ILE A 58 -6.70 -1.35 7.88
C ILE A 58 -5.42 -1.45 8.70
N GLU A 59 -5.20 -2.61 9.31
CA GLU A 59 -3.97 -2.91 10.04
C GLU A 59 -3.14 -3.91 9.26
N TRP A 60 -1.82 -3.68 9.22
CA TRP A 60 -0.87 -4.62 8.65
C TRP A 60 0.29 -4.85 9.60
N HIS A 61 0.84 -6.06 9.56
CA HIS A 61 2.01 -6.43 10.31
C HIS A 61 2.80 -7.49 9.55
N LEU A 62 4.07 -7.21 9.27
CA LEU A 62 5.01 -8.11 8.63
C LEU A 62 5.89 -8.78 9.69
N GLN A 63 5.87 -10.11 9.73
CA GLN A 63 6.80 -10.88 10.56
C GLN A 63 8.18 -10.97 9.89
N ARG A 64 9.03 -9.99 10.18
CA ARG A 64 10.38 -9.88 9.65
C ARG A 64 11.34 -10.98 10.13
N LYS A 65 12.27 -11.39 9.27
CA LYS A 65 13.37 -12.32 9.55
C LYS A 65 14.70 -11.54 9.72
N PRO A 66 15.77 -12.16 10.23
CA PRO A 66 17.00 -11.42 10.55
C PRO A 66 17.73 -10.80 9.34
N LEU A 67 17.55 -11.34 8.13
CA LEU A 67 18.33 -10.96 6.96
C LEU A 67 17.86 -9.66 6.28
N GLU A 68 16.63 -9.20 6.52
CA GLU A 68 16.16 -7.97 5.86
C GLU A 68 16.94 -6.73 6.30
N ARG A 69 17.52 -6.75 7.52
CA ARG A 69 18.41 -5.70 8.02
C ARG A 69 19.61 -5.41 7.10
N LEU A 70 19.98 -6.35 6.22
CA LEU A 70 21.05 -6.18 5.24
C LEU A 70 20.63 -5.33 4.03
N LEU A 71 19.34 -5.13 3.81
CA LEU A 71 18.77 -4.43 2.64
C LEU A 71 18.37 -2.97 2.91
N ASN A 72 18.54 -2.49 4.14
CA ASN A 72 18.04 -1.21 4.63
C ASN A 72 16.51 -1.05 4.56
N ASP A 73 15.77 -2.17 4.59
CA ASP A 73 14.32 -2.27 4.87
C ASP A 73 13.46 -1.16 4.21
N ARG A 74 13.40 -1.13 2.88
CA ARG A 74 12.65 -0.11 2.11
C ARG A 74 11.31 -0.62 1.63
N ASP A 75 10.44 -0.87 2.59
CA ASP A 75 9.06 -1.27 2.31
C ASP A 75 8.21 -0.05 1.90
N SER A 76 7.06 -0.30 1.28
CA SER A 76 6.10 0.77 1.01
C SER A 76 4.66 0.28 1.06
N VAL A 77 3.78 1.17 1.49
CA VAL A 77 2.34 0.96 1.52
C VAL A 77 1.70 1.88 0.49
N PHE A 78 0.81 1.31 -0.32
CA PHE A 78 -0.02 2.04 -1.27
C PHE A 78 -1.48 1.84 -0.88
N LEU A 79 -2.25 2.91 -0.95
CA LEU A 79 -3.67 2.90 -0.61
C LEU A 79 -4.45 3.61 -1.71
N PHE A 80 -5.50 2.95 -2.18
CA PHE A 80 -6.38 3.46 -3.23
C PHE A 80 -7.83 3.39 -2.78
N TYR A 81 -8.57 4.46 -3.00
CA TYR A 81 -10.00 4.48 -2.72
C TYR A 81 -10.70 5.57 -3.55
N PRO A 82 -11.98 5.39 -3.92
CA PRO A 82 -12.67 6.33 -4.77
C PRO A 82 -12.95 7.64 -4.04
N SER A 83 -12.61 8.75 -4.68
CA SER A 83 -12.96 10.10 -4.26
C SER A 83 -14.19 10.63 -4.97
N GLY A 84 -14.39 10.27 -6.25
CA GLY A 84 -15.46 10.80 -7.08
C GLY A 84 -15.67 10.02 -8.37
N ILE A 85 -16.74 10.32 -9.08
CA ILE A 85 -17.04 9.77 -10.41
C ILE A 85 -17.35 10.94 -11.35
N HIS A 86 -16.65 10.97 -12.47
CA HIS A 86 -16.86 11.94 -13.54
C HIS A 86 -17.94 11.41 -14.49
N ILE A 87 -19.05 12.13 -14.62
CA ILE A 87 -20.17 11.77 -15.50
C ILE A 87 -20.51 13.01 -16.31
N SER A 88 -20.48 12.90 -17.65
CA SER A 88 -20.98 13.92 -18.59
C SER A 88 -20.51 15.36 -18.30
N GLY A 89 -19.24 15.53 -17.89
CA GLY A 89 -18.63 16.84 -17.62
C GLY A 89 -18.80 17.36 -16.18
N GLY A 90 -19.50 16.64 -15.31
CA GLY A 90 -19.59 16.92 -13.87
C GLY A 90 -18.80 15.91 -13.03
N VAL A 91 -18.42 16.33 -11.82
CA VAL A 91 -17.79 15.46 -10.80
C VAL A 91 -18.77 15.24 -9.67
N TYR A 92 -19.09 13.97 -9.42
CA TYR A 92 -19.92 13.56 -8.30
C TYR A 92 -19.01 12.96 -7.22
N PRO A 93 -18.86 13.58 -6.05
CA PRO A 93 -17.97 13.08 -5.02
C PRO A 93 -18.56 11.84 -4.32
N VAL A 94 -17.74 10.80 -4.18
CA VAL A 94 -18.09 9.55 -3.50
C VAL A 94 -17.80 9.65 -2.01
N MET A 95 -16.67 10.23 -1.63
CA MET A 95 -16.33 10.45 -0.22
C MET A 95 -16.14 11.94 0.08
N GLY A 96 -16.62 12.37 1.25
CA GLY A 96 -16.40 13.70 1.79
C GLY A 96 -15.04 13.81 2.48
N ARG A 97 -14.55 15.04 2.64
CA ARG A 97 -13.33 15.36 3.42
C ARG A 97 -12.09 14.59 2.96
N LEU A 98 -11.89 14.52 1.65
CA LEU A 98 -10.75 13.87 1.05
C LEU A 98 -9.49 14.75 1.08
N PRO A 99 -8.28 14.16 1.15
CA PRO A 99 -7.95 12.75 1.38
C PRO A 99 -7.46 12.57 2.82
N TRP A 100 -8.39 12.60 3.78
CA TRP A 100 -8.04 12.53 5.19
C TRP A 100 -7.74 11.08 5.59
N VAL A 101 -6.48 10.68 5.59
CA VAL A 101 -6.03 9.39 6.14
C VAL A 101 -5.21 9.63 7.40
N ASN A 102 -5.49 8.87 8.46
CA ASN A 102 -4.61 8.85 9.64
C ASN A 102 -3.80 7.56 9.62
N LEU A 103 -2.49 7.66 9.80
CA LEU A 103 -1.59 6.52 9.83
C LEU A 103 -0.88 6.45 11.19
N THR A 104 -0.88 5.28 11.81
CA THR A 104 -0.05 4.97 12.98
C THR A 104 0.89 3.84 12.62
N VAL A 105 2.17 3.93 12.98
CA VAL A 105 3.17 2.88 12.68
C VAL A 105 3.73 2.21 13.93
N TYR A 106 3.98 0.90 13.84
CA TYR A 106 4.54 0.05 14.90
C TYR A 106 6.00 -0.30 14.60
N PRO A 107 6.90 -0.38 15.60
CA PRO A 107 6.66 -0.36 17.05
C PRO A 107 6.77 1.04 17.69
N SER A 108 7.00 2.08 16.90
CA SER A 108 7.29 3.43 17.42
C SER A 108 6.06 4.16 17.98
N GLY A 109 4.85 3.65 17.74
CA GLY A 109 3.60 4.33 18.14
C GLY A 109 3.48 5.72 17.53
N ARG A 110 4.23 6.00 16.45
CA ARG A 110 4.29 7.32 15.82
C ARG A 110 3.04 7.50 14.99
N LEU A 111 2.29 8.56 15.29
CA LEU A 111 1.27 9.10 14.42
C LEU A 111 1.94 9.84 13.26
N VAL A 112 1.60 9.42 12.05
CA VAL A 112 2.00 10.05 10.81
C VAL A 112 0.85 10.95 10.37
N ASN A 113 1.13 12.25 10.35
CA ASN A 113 0.14 13.24 9.96
C ASN A 113 -0.01 13.28 8.44
N ARG A 114 -1.17 13.77 7.98
CA ARG A 114 -1.55 13.82 6.55
C ARG A 114 -0.53 14.49 5.65
N SER A 115 0.21 15.48 6.12
CA SER A 115 1.25 16.16 5.34
C SER A 115 2.44 15.26 5.00
N GLU A 116 2.62 14.15 5.72
CA GLU A 116 3.70 13.18 5.51
C GLU A 116 3.28 12.02 4.60
N ILE A 117 1.98 11.77 4.42
CA ILE A 117 1.47 10.77 3.47
C ILE A 117 1.28 11.48 2.12
N ASP A 118 2.15 11.18 1.17
CA ASP A 118 2.01 11.69 -0.19
C ASP A 118 0.76 11.10 -0.83
N TYR A 119 0.01 11.92 -1.56
CA TYR A 119 -1.14 11.45 -2.31
C TYR A 119 -1.27 12.19 -3.64
N THR A 120 -1.82 11.47 -4.60
CA THR A 120 -2.26 12.03 -5.87
C THR A 120 -3.67 11.57 -6.17
N ILE A 121 -4.33 12.25 -7.08
CA ILE A 121 -5.63 11.85 -7.60
C ILE A 121 -5.42 11.29 -9.00
N TRP A 122 -6.04 10.16 -9.31
CA TRP A 122 -6.00 9.57 -10.64
C TRP A 122 -7.36 9.10 -11.11
N TYR A 123 -7.52 9.06 -12.43
CA TYR A 123 -8.75 8.65 -13.09
C TYR A 123 -8.57 7.26 -13.67
N TYR A 124 -9.44 6.37 -13.26
CA TYR A 124 -9.55 5.03 -13.80
C TYR A 124 -10.76 4.94 -14.71
N ASP A 125 -10.56 4.29 -15.86
CA ASP A 125 -11.62 4.07 -16.81
C ASP A 125 -12.58 2.99 -16.29
N THR A 126 -13.79 3.01 -16.82
CA THR A 126 -14.82 1.99 -16.57
C THR A 126 -15.19 1.35 -17.91
N PRO A 127 -15.71 0.10 -17.97
CA PRO A 127 -15.97 -0.57 -19.25
C PRO A 127 -17.07 0.10 -20.12
N GLY A 128 -16.81 0.42 -21.40
CA GLY A 128 -17.81 0.94 -22.36
C GLY A 128 -17.30 2.02 -23.34
N TRP A 129 -18.19 2.69 -24.10
CA TRP A 129 -17.83 3.68 -25.15
C TRP A 129 -18.05 5.17 -24.79
N ALA A 130 -18.82 5.47 -23.73
CA ALA A 130 -19.08 6.84 -23.24
C ALA A 130 -19.01 6.92 -21.70
N VAL A 131 -17.97 6.31 -21.14
CA VAL A 131 -18.01 5.78 -19.77
C VAL A 131 -17.54 6.80 -18.73
N PRO A 132 -18.20 6.86 -17.56
CA PRO A 132 -17.67 7.57 -16.42
C PRO A 132 -16.23 7.20 -16.08
N LYS A 133 -15.51 8.15 -15.48
CA LYS A 133 -14.19 7.89 -14.91
C LYS A 133 -14.28 7.91 -13.41
N VAL A 134 -13.72 6.90 -12.74
CA VAL A 134 -13.63 6.90 -11.29
C VAL A 134 -12.36 7.61 -10.87
N GLU A 135 -12.55 8.70 -10.16
CA GLU A 135 -11.48 9.40 -9.47
C GLU A 135 -11.13 8.60 -8.21
N MET A 136 -9.86 8.18 -8.10
CA MET A 136 -9.33 7.50 -6.92
C MET A 136 -8.19 8.31 -6.32
N VAL A 137 -8.20 8.42 -5.00
CA VAL A 137 -7.02 8.81 -4.23
C VAL A 137 -6.00 7.69 -4.36
N ARG A 138 -4.74 8.07 -4.59
CA ARG A 138 -3.57 7.19 -4.56
C ARG A 138 -2.63 7.73 -3.48
N ALA A 139 -2.67 7.16 -2.29
CA ALA A 139 -1.79 7.52 -1.19
C ALA A 139 -0.61 6.55 -1.12
N VAL A 140 0.58 7.08 -0.84
CA VAL A 140 1.82 6.30 -0.75
C VAL A 140 2.55 6.66 0.53
N TYR A 141 3.00 5.64 1.25
CA TYR A 141 3.83 5.78 2.43
C TYR A 141 5.07 4.89 2.33
N PRO A 142 6.26 5.47 2.09
CA PRO A 142 7.54 4.76 2.23
C PRO A 142 7.74 4.39 3.70
N VAL A 143 7.75 3.09 4.00
CA VAL A 143 7.81 2.58 5.37
C VAL A 143 9.25 2.70 5.88
N PRO A 144 9.49 3.34 7.04
CA PRO A 144 10.82 3.43 7.62
C PRO A 144 11.41 2.06 8.01
N PRO A 145 12.74 1.89 8.00
CA PRO A 145 13.40 0.61 8.28
C PRO A 145 13.02 -0.05 9.62
N ASN A 146 12.65 0.73 10.63
CA ASN A 146 12.34 0.19 11.96
C ASN A 146 10.85 -0.10 12.15
N VAL A 147 10.03 0.02 11.11
CA VAL A 147 8.59 -0.19 11.17
C VAL A 147 8.23 -1.55 10.61
N SER A 148 7.57 -2.39 11.40
CA SER A 148 7.12 -3.73 10.98
C SER A 148 5.62 -3.79 10.68
N GLY A 149 4.88 -2.71 10.94
CA GLY A 149 3.45 -2.68 10.73
C GLY A 149 2.85 -1.31 10.97
N GLY A 150 1.56 -1.21 10.76
CA GLY A 150 0.83 0.02 10.98
C GLY A 150 -0.68 -0.16 10.94
N ARG A 151 -1.35 0.96 11.18
CA ARG A 151 -2.80 1.11 11.23
C ARG A 151 -3.17 2.35 10.42
N ILE A 152 -3.91 2.14 9.35
CA ILE A 152 -4.50 3.18 8.52
C ILE A 152 -5.97 3.33 8.90
N GLU A 153 -6.39 4.55 9.13
CA GLU A 153 -7.77 4.92 9.42
C GLU A 153 -8.28 5.85 8.32
N ILE A 154 -9.35 5.42 7.66
CA ILE A 154 -10.01 6.13 6.57
C ILE A 154 -11.41 6.50 7.05
N PRO A 155 -11.69 7.77 7.35
CA PRO A 155 -13.02 8.23 7.70
C PRO A 155 -14.01 7.96 6.57
N LEU A 156 -15.10 7.27 6.87
CA LEU A 156 -16.15 6.96 5.90
C LEU A 156 -17.18 8.09 5.93
N VAL A 157 -16.90 9.16 5.20
CA VAL A 157 -17.79 10.32 5.11
C VAL A 157 -18.56 10.23 3.79
N ALA A 158 -19.83 9.88 3.85
CA ALA A 158 -20.69 9.91 2.68
C ALA A 158 -20.99 11.36 2.24
N THR A 159 -21.20 11.56 0.95
CA THR A 159 -21.84 12.78 0.43
C THR A 159 -23.32 12.50 0.21
N GLY A 160 -24.15 13.54 0.02
CA GLY A 160 -25.59 13.33 -0.22
C GLY A 160 -25.90 12.41 -1.41
N TRP A 161 -24.99 12.33 -2.39
CA TRP A 161 -25.11 11.44 -3.55
C TRP A 161 -24.73 9.99 -3.24
N SER A 162 -23.78 9.78 -2.31
CA SER A 162 -23.13 8.48 -2.05
C SER A 162 -23.55 7.81 -0.74
N LEU A 163 -24.64 8.26 -0.13
CA LEU A 163 -25.24 7.60 1.02
C LEU A 163 -25.52 6.12 0.71
N CYS A 164 -25.15 5.23 1.64
CA CYS A 164 -25.26 3.77 1.49
C CYS A 164 -24.43 3.15 0.35
N SER A 165 -23.55 3.90 -0.33
CA SER A 165 -22.71 3.29 -1.37
C SER A 165 -21.72 2.31 -0.77
N SER A 166 -21.53 1.15 -1.38
CA SER A 166 -20.40 0.25 -1.12
C SER A 166 -19.25 0.58 -2.06
N VAL A 167 -18.09 0.91 -1.49
CA VAL A 167 -16.92 1.36 -2.23
C VAL A 167 -15.69 0.47 -1.94
N PRO A 168 -14.86 0.21 -2.95
CA PRO A 168 -13.64 -0.57 -2.77
C PRO A 168 -12.51 0.31 -2.23
N VAL A 169 -11.82 -0.19 -1.20
CA VAL A 169 -10.55 0.33 -0.72
C VAL A 169 -9.48 -0.71 -1.00
N ILE A 170 -8.52 -0.36 -1.84
CA ILE A 170 -7.43 -1.24 -2.25
C ILE A 170 -6.20 -0.88 -1.43
N PHE A 171 -5.61 -1.86 -0.77
CA PHE A 171 -4.37 -1.75 -0.02
C PHE A 171 -3.32 -2.61 -0.71
N ALA A 172 -2.14 -2.05 -0.99
CA ALA A 172 -1.00 -2.80 -1.49
C ALA A 172 0.21 -2.61 -0.56
N TYR A 173 0.89 -3.71 -0.23
CA TYR A 173 2.13 -3.72 0.54
C TYR A 173 3.27 -4.23 -0.33
N PHE A 174 4.34 -3.45 -0.44
CA PHE A 174 5.60 -3.87 -1.05
C PHE A 174 6.64 -4.17 0.03
N HIS A 175 7.30 -5.32 -0.10
CA HIS A 175 8.45 -5.70 0.71
C HIS A 175 9.73 -5.81 -0.14
N ASP A 176 10.81 -5.13 0.27
CA ASP A 176 12.12 -5.24 -0.38
C ASP A 176 12.82 -6.52 0.07
N THR A 177 12.93 -7.50 -0.84
CA THR A 177 13.77 -8.69 -0.63
C THR A 177 15.06 -8.63 -1.44
N GLY A 178 15.36 -7.51 -2.10
CA GLY A 178 16.51 -7.36 -2.98
C GLY A 178 16.25 -7.91 -4.39
N GLY A 179 17.26 -7.77 -5.26
CA GLY A 179 17.16 -8.10 -6.68
C GLY A 179 16.67 -6.93 -7.52
N LYS A 180 16.13 -7.25 -8.70
CA LYS A 180 15.76 -6.26 -9.74
C LYS A 180 14.30 -6.28 -10.17
N HIS A 181 13.54 -7.28 -9.74
CA HIS A 181 12.18 -7.49 -10.21
C HIS A 181 11.23 -7.50 -9.02
N VAL A 182 10.12 -6.79 -9.18
CA VAL A 182 8.99 -6.81 -8.25
C VAL A 182 8.00 -7.86 -8.75
N ASN A 183 7.50 -8.72 -7.85
CA ASN A 183 6.52 -9.75 -8.18
C ASN A 183 5.22 -9.59 -7.38
N PRO A 184 4.04 -9.48 -8.02
CA PRO A 184 3.85 -9.28 -9.45
C PRO A 184 4.38 -7.92 -9.89
N ASP A 185 4.78 -7.79 -11.16
CA ASP A 185 5.26 -6.54 -11.78
C ASP A 185 4.10 -5.60 -12.18
N TYR A 186 2.91 -6.18 -12.31
CA TYR A 186 1.68 -5.50 -12.67
C TYR A 186 0.47 -6.19 -12.03
N ILE A 187 -0.50 -5.37 -11.60
CA ILE A 187 -1.74 -5.82 -10.99
C ILE A 187 -2.91 -5.20 -11.76
N ALA A 188 -3.82 -6.04 -12.22
CA ALA A 188 -5.10 -5.64 -12.79
C ALA A 188 -6.24 -6.17 -11.92
N LEU A 189 -7.09 -5.26 -11.45
CA LEU A 189 -8.27 -5.57 -10.66
C LEU A 189 -9.50 -4.96 -11.31
N ARG A 190 -10.66 -5.54 -10.99
CA ARG A 190 -11.97 -5.05 -11.43
C ARG A 190 -12.89 -4.85 -10.23
N PRO A 191 -12.55 -3.93 -9.31
CA PRO A 191 -13.40 -3.70 -8.16
C PRO A 191 -14.69 -3.00 -8.59
N GLU A 192 -15.78 -3.33 -7.91
CA GLU A 192 -17.10 -2.77 -8.16
C GLU A 192 -17.45 -1.72 -7.10
N LEU A 193 -18.03 -0.61 -7.54
CA LEU A 193 -18.73 0.35 -6.69
C LEU A 193 -20.22 0.07 -6.79
N HIS A 194 -20.87 -0.25 -5.68
CA HIS A 194 -22.32 -0.27 -5.62
C HIS A 194 -22.79 1.07 -5.07
N LEU A 195 -23.25 1.94 -5.96
CA LEU A 195 -23.63 3.30 -5.63
C LEU A 195 -25.03 3.33 -5.02
N GLY A 196 -25.19 4.21 -4.03
CA GLY A 196 -26.46 4.45 -3.37
C GLY A 196 -27.53 4.98 -4.32
N PRO A 197 -28.80 4.95 -3.89
CA PRO A 197 -29.96 5.27 -4.74
C PRO A 197 -29.97 6.71 -5.25
N ASN A 198 -29.27 7.61 -4.57
CA ASN A 198 -29.22 9.03 -4.94
C ASN A 198 -28.14 9.32 -5.99
N TYR A 199 -27.24 8.37 -6.27
CA TYR A 199 -26.11 8.64 -7.16
C TYR A 199 -26.59 8.75 -8.62
N PRO A 200 -26.20 9.78 -9.37
CA PRO A 200 -26.71 10.02 -10.72
C PRO A 200 -26.01 9.16 -11.79
N LEU A 201 -25.96 7.84 -11.57
CA LEU A 201 -25.43 6.86 -12.51
C LEU A 201 -26.59 6.15 -13.24
N PHE A 202 -26.46 5.93 -14.54
CA PHE A 202 -27.42 5.14 -15.32
C PHE A 202 -27.17 3.64 -15.12
N GLY A 203 -28.24 2.84 -14.97
CA GLY A 203 -28.15 1.38 -14.84
C GLY A 203 -28.58 0.87 -13.46
N ASN A 204 -28.02 -0.27 -13.03
CA ASN A 204 -28.35 -0.94 -11.76
C ASN A 204 -27.60 -0.35 -10.54
N GLY A 205 -27.01 0.84 -10.66
CA GLY A 205 -26.21 1.47 -9.62
C GLY A 205 -24.84 0.84 -9.38
N THR A 206 -24.41 -0.15 -10.19
CA THR A 206 -23.08 -0.76 -10.06
C THR A 206 -22.12 -0.23 -11.12
N LEU A 207 -20.90 0.08 -10.71
CA LEU A 207 -19.84 0.58 -11.58
C LEU A 207 -18.55 -0.22 -11.38
N GLU A 208 -18.14 -0.97 -12.40
CA GLU A 208 -16.84 -1.66 -12.44
C GLU A 208 -15.73 -0.66 -12.79
N VAL A 209 -14.62 -0.72 -12.05
CA VAL A 209 -13.41 0.08 -12.31
C VAL A 209 -12.34 -0.80 -12.94
N LEU A 210 -11.76 -0.35 -14.04
CA LEU A 210 -10.58 -1.00 -14.62
C LEU A 210 -9.34 -0.49 -13.88
N PHE A 211 -9.01 -1.12 -12.75
CA PHE A 211 -7.87 -0.74 -11.92
C PHE A 211 -6.59 -1.39 -12.43
N ASP A 212 -5.68 -0.57 -12.94
CA ASP A 212 -4.33 -0.94 -13.34
C ASP A 212 -3.27 -0.36 -12.39
N PHE A 213 -2.36 -1.21 -11.93
CA PHE A 213 -1.28 -0.82 -11.04
C PHE A 213 0.04 -1.48 -11.45
N ASN A 214 0.90 -0.69 -12.11
CA ASN A 214 2.25 -1.10 -12.45
C ASN A 214 3.15 -1.03 -11.22
N THR A 215 3.27 -2.14 -10.49
CA THR A 215 3.97 -2.21 -9.20
C THR A 215 5.42 -1.77 -9.34
N THR A 216 6.10 -2.22 -10.39
CA THR A 216 7.53 -1.93 -10.63
C THR A 216 7.77 -0.44 -10.77
N HIS A 217 6.96 0.25 -11.57
CA HIS A 217 7.08 1.70 -11.75
C HIS A 217 6.82 2.44 -10.44
N TRP A 218 5.78 2.07 -9.69
CA TRP A 218 5.44 2.75 -8.43
C TRP A 218 6.50 2.52 -7.35
N VAL A 219 7.00 1.29 -7.21
CA VAL A 219 8.13 0.98 -6.33
C VAL A 219 9.36 1.79 -6.75
N GLU A 220 9.73 1.77 -8.03
CA GLU A 220 10.90 2.53 -8.51
C GLU A 220 10.80 4.03 -8.20
N ARG A 221 9.61 4.62 -8.38
CA ARG A 221 9.37 6.03 -8.14
C ARG A 221 9.53 6.43 -6.67
N TYR A 222 9.11 5.58 -5.73
CA TYR A 222 9.01 5.94 -4.31
C TYR A 222 10.11 5.34 -3.43
N VAL A 223 10.63 4.15 -3.77
CA VAL A 223 11.69 3.48 -2.99
C VAL A 223 12.97 3.25 -3.78
N GLY A 224 12.96 3.51 -5.10
CA GLY A 224 14.07 3.31 -6.03
C GLY A 224 14.03 1.92 -6.69
N LYS A 225 14.96 1.68 -7.63
CA LYS A 225 15.05 0.37 -8.32
C LYS A 225 15.34 -0.75 -7.32
N ARG A 226 14.36 -1.62 -7.12
CA ARG A 226 14.38 -2.72 -6.15
C ARG A 226 13.68 -3.95 -6.69
N GLY A 227 13.97 -5.09 -6.07
CA GLY A 227 13.20 -6.31 -6.24
C GLY A 227 12.48 -6.65 -4.94
N GLY A 228 11.52 -7.54 -5.01
CA GLY A 228 10.66 -7.85 -3.88
C GLY A 228 9.33 -8.42 -4.30
N TRP A 229 8.41 -8.47 -3.35
CA TRP A 229 7.05 -8.90 -3.60
C TRP A 229 6.02 -7.85 -3.22
N VAL A 230 4.85 -7.93 -3.84
CA VAL A 230 3.70 -7.07 -3.55
C VAL A 230 2.49 -7.92 -3.23
N GLU A 231 1.84 -7.61 -2.11
CA GLU A 231 0.55 -8.19 -1.74
C GLU A 231 -0.55 -7.14 -1.82
N VAL A 232 -1.72 -7.53 -2.32
CA VAL A 232 -2.85 -6.61 -2.52
C VAL A 232 -4.12 -7.17 -1.89
N GLY A 233 -4.76 -6.35 -1.06
CA GLY A 233 -6.08 -6.59 -0.48
C GLY A 233 -7.10 -5.59 -1.02
N VAL A 234 -8.31 -6.06 -1.29
CA VAL A 234 -9.46 -5.22 -1.65
C VAL A 234 -10.52 -5.34 -0.55
N PHE A 235 -10.89 -4.21 0.05
CA PHE A 235 -11.87 -4.13 1.12
C PHE A 235 -13.07 -3.34 0.65
N ASN A 236 -14.21 -4.01 0.50
CA ASN A 236 -15.47 -3.35 0.18
C ASN A 236 -16.09 -2.80 1.46
N VAL A 237 -16.34 -1.50 1.51
CA VAL A 237 -16.89 -0.82 2.68
C VAL A 237 -18.13 -0.03 2.32
N THR A 238 -19.14 -0.13 3.17
CA THR A 238 -20.39 0.64 3.01
C THR A 238 -20.25 2.00 3.68
N LEU A 239 -20.50 3.06 2.91
CA LEU A 239 -20.57 4.42 3.43
C LEU A 239 -21.86 4.59 4.26
N PRO A 240 -21.87 5.53 5.25
CA PRO A 240 -23.05 5.80 6.05
C PRO A 240 -24.30 6.14 5.21
N CYS A 241 -25.47 5.77 5.73
CA CYS A 241 -26.77 5.98 5.09
C CYS A 241 -27.51 7.24 5.58
N ASN A 242 -26.93 7.97 6.53
CA ASN A 242 -27.60 8.99 7.33
C ASN A 242 -26.98 10.37 7.10
#